data_AF-A0A3A4PL35-F1
#
_entry.id   AF-A0A3A4PL35-F1
#
_cell.length_a   1.000
_cell.length_b   1.000
_cell.length_c   1.000
_cell.angle_alpha   90.00
_cell.angle_beta   90.00
_cell.angle_gamma   90.00
#
_symmetry.space_group_name_H-M   'P 1'
#
loop_
_entity.id
_entity.type
_entity.pdbx_description
1 polymer ?
#
loop_
_entity_poly.entity_id
_entity_poly.type
_entity_poly.pdbx_seq_one_letter_code
_entity_poly.pdbx_strand_id
1 'polypeptide(L)'
;MARSKRGKRLLPIVLAGLGVLTVLAHKPLSRRIIEVLARKELEKRWGSEAAQRILITFRKEHEELLKEGSDARGMMRFHLAAARQGLALYRALARELGEGESAVDATHRVMWEAFLKTPSVCMGYVLGRYRDPFDVYARGVDWVNAHVFPSPGWDRSRLEVEGGIGFDYTRCFYNDYLREKGAPELIPAFCEMDVRQAECFPSQIEFQRTKTLSTGSDICDFRFYHRD
;
A
#
# COMPACT_ATOMS: atom_id res chain seq x y z
N MET A 1 -34.26 24.15 -10.57
CA MET A 1 -33.11 23.27 -10.88
C MET A 1 -31.81 24.03 -10.68
N ALA A 2 -31.20 23.92 -9.50
CA ALA A 2 -29.88 24.49 -9.23
C ALA A 2 -28.92 23.34 -8.91
N ARG A 3 -28.18 22.87 -9.93
CA ARG A 3 -27.08 21.92 -9.75
C ARG A 3 -26.00 22.61 -8.91
N SER A 4 -25.86 22.16 -7.67
CA SER A 4 -24.86 22.61 -6.70
C SER A 4 -23.45 22.58 -7.30
N LYS A 5 -22.84 23.76 -7.45
CA LYS A 5 -21.43 23.92 -7.84
C LYS A 5 -20.44 23.46 -6.75
N ARG A 6 -20.90 22.96 -5.59
CA ARG A 6 -20.03 22.49 -4.48
C ARG A 6 -19.43 21.10 -4.71
N GLY A 7 -20.04 20.27 -5.57
CA GLY A 7 -19.50 18.92 -5.87
C GLY A 7 -18.14 18.92 -6.58
N LYS A 8 -17.77 20.01 -7.25
CA LYS A 8 -16.53 20.09 -8.06
C LYS A 8 -15.26 20.48 -7.26
N ARG A 9 -15.40 20.93 -6.01
CA ARG A 9 -14.25 21.30 -5.15
C ARG A 9 -13.85 20.23 -4.13
N LEU A 10 -14.63 19.14 -4.02
CA LEU A 10 -14.45 18.09 -3.01
C LEU A 10 -13.55 16.94 -3.47
N LEU A 11 -13.44 16.72 -4.78
CA LEU A 11 -12.63 15.66 -5.38
C LEU A 11 -11.09 15.82 -5.23
N PRO A 12 -10.47 17.03 -5.29
CA PRO A 12 -9.00 17.14 -5.38
C PRO A 12 -8.23 16.75 -4.11
N ILE A 13 -8.88 16.76 -2.94
CA ILE A 13 -8.20 16.66 -1.63
C ILE A 13 -8.23 15.21 -1.09
N VAL A 14 -9.31 14.47 -1.36
CA VAL A 14 -9.34 13.00 -1.22
C VAL A 14 -8.37 12.36 -2.23
N LEU A 15 -8.30 12.94 -3.43
CA LEU A 15 -7.27 12.70 -4.43
C LEU A 15 -5.89 13.28 -4.08
N ALA A 16 -5.61 13.76 -2.87
CA ALA A 16 -4.23 14.09 -2.48
C ALA A 16 -3.59 12.93 -1.71
N GLY A 17 -4.34 12.24 -0.83
CA GLY A 17 -3.93 10.96 -0.23
C GLY A 17 -3.94 9.81 -1.24
N LEU A 18 -4.98 9.76 -2.08
CA LEU A 18 -5.03 8.89 -3.28
C LEU A 18 -4.24 9.46 -4.47
N GLY A 19 -3.90 10.75 -4.43
CA GLY A 19 -3.08 11.46 -5.42
C GLY A 19 -1.63 11.09 -5.42
N VAL A 20 -1.13 10.71 -4.25
CA VAL A 20 0.17 10.06 -4.13
C VAL A 20 0.17 8.83 -5.04
N LEU A 21 -0.89 8.01 -5.08
CA LEU A 21 -0.99 6.88 -6.01
C LEU A 21 -1.11 7.33 -7.48
N THR A 22 -1.85 8.38 -7.82
CA THR A 22 -2.00 8.86 -9.21
C THR A 22 -0.74 9.55 -9.76
N VAL A 23 0.02 10.28 -8.95
CA VAL A 23 1.32 10.86 -9.31
C VAL A 23 2.37 9.75 -9.42
N LEU A 24 2.36 8.78 -8.52
CA LEU A 24 3.24 7.61 -8.56
C LEU A 24 2.89 6.62 -9.68
N ALA A 25 1.63 6.60 -10.16
CA ALA A 25 1.21 5.87 -11.35
C ALA A 25 1.96 6.33 -12.60
N HIS A 26 2.34 7.62 -12.65
CA HIS A 26 3.01 8.22 -13.81
C HIS A 26 4.54 8.22 -13.67
N LYS A 27 5.07 8.26 -12.44
CA LYS A 27 6.49 8.05 -12.13
C LYS A 27 6.61 7.39 -10.75
N PRO A 28 6.93 6.08 -10.65
CA PRO A 28 7.18 5.49 -9.34
C PRO A 28 8.30 6.26 -8.64
N LEU A 29 8.24 6.32 -7.30
CA LEU A 29 9.30 6.94 -6.50
C LEU A 29 10.64 6.37 -6.96
N SER A 30 11.55 7.26 -7.36
CA SER A 30 12.86 6.84 -7.82
C SER A 30 13.55 6.05 -6.70
N ARG A 31 14.29 5.01 -7.07
CA ARG A 31 15.10 4.20 -6.14
C ARG A 31 15.87 5.07 -5.14
N ARG A 32 16.42 6.21 -5.60
CA ARG A 32 17.15 7.18 -4.77
C ARG A 32 16.33 7.77 -3.63
N ILE A 33 15.07 8.14 -3.87
CA ILE A 33 14.21 8.68 -2.80
C ILE A 33 13.92 7.59 -1.77
N ILE A 34 13.69 6.36 -2.26
CA ILE A 34 13.41 5.22 -1.39
C ILE A 34 14.61 4.88 -0.53
N GLU A 35 15.81 4.88 -1.10
CA GLU A 35 17.06 4.71 -0.35
C GLU A 35 17.23 5.77 0.73
N VAL A 36 16.94 7.05 0.44
CA VAL A 36 17.07 8.15 1.41
C VAL A 36 16.10 7.99 2.57
N LEU A 37 14.83 7.69 2.27
CA LEU A 37 13.80 7.51 3.31
C LEU A 37 14.04 6.24 4.13
N ALA A 38 14.38 5.12 3.48
CA ALA A 38 14.73 3.88 4.17
C ALA A 38 15.96 4.06 5.05
N ARG A 39 17.01 4.75 4.58
CA ARG A 39 18.24 5.01 5.33
C ARG A 39 17.97 5.55 6.72
N LYS A 40 17.10 6.57 6.84
CA LYS A 40 16.78 7.18 8.13
C LYS A 40 16.21 6.16 9.12
N GLU A 41 15.28 5.32 8.68
CA GLU A 41 14.69 4.30 9.56
C GLU A 41 15.67 3.15 9.85
N LEU A 42 16.48 2.76 8.87
CA LEU A 42 17.51 1.74 9.05
C LEU A 42 18.58 2.19 10.06
N GLU A 43 19.08 3.42 9.94
CA GLU A 43 20.09 4.01 10.83
C GLU A 43 19.57 4.14 12.26
N LYS A 44 18.30 4.55 12.42
CA LYS A 44 17.65 4.66 13.72
C LYS A 44 17.58 3.31 14.45
N ARG A 45 17.39 2.21 13.73
CA ARG A 45 17.15 0.89 14.33
C ARG A 45 18.41 0.04 14.48
N TRP A 46 19.27 0.01 13.46
CA TRP A 46 20.44 -0.87 13.40
C TRP A 46 21.78 -0.12 13.31
N GLY A 47 21.75 1.22 13.34
CA GLY A 47 22.95 2.05 13.24
C GLY A 47 23.48 2.22 11.83
N SER A 48 24.41 3.17 11.65
CA SER A 48 24.89 3.60 10.33
C SER A 48 25.61 2.51 9.53
N GLU A 49 26.41 1.67 10.19
CA GLU A 49 27.16 0.62 9.50
C GLU A 49 26.23 -0.48 8.94
N ALA A 50 25.28 -0.96 9.75
CA ALA A 50 24.30 -1.96 9.30
C ALA A 50 23.40 -1.37 8.21
N ALA A 51 22.91 -0.14 8.40
CA ALA A 51 22.11 0.55 7.39
C ALA A 51 22.85 0.66 6.04
N GLN A 52 24.15 0.94 6.06
CA GLN A 52 24.96 0.98 4.84
C GLN A 52 25.06 -0.40 4.16
N ARG A 53 25.31 -1.48 4.91
CA ARG A 53 25.37 -2.85 4.36
C ARG A 53 24.03 -3.30 3.78
N ILE A 54 22.93 -3.02 4.48
CA ILE A 54 21.56 -3.27 4.01
C ILE A 54 21.32 -2.53 2.70
N LEU A 55 21.63 -1.23 2.63
CA LEU A 55 21.40 -0.44 1.41
C LEU A 55 22.30 -0.83 0.23
N ILE A 56 23.50 -1.36 0.48
CA ILE A 56 24.34 -1.97 -0.58
C ILE A 56 23.65 -3.21 -1.13
N THR A 57 23.20 -4.12 -0.25
CA THR A 57 22.53 -5.35 -0.67
C THR A 57 21.20 -5.05 -1.36
N PHE A 58 20.38 -4.16 -0.80
CA PHE A 58 19.12 -3.70 -1.39
C PHE A 58 19.31 -3.21 -2.82
N ARG A 59 20.33 -2.38 -3.08
CA ARG A 59 20.61 -1.88 -4.43
C ARG A 59 20.90 -3.00 -5.41
N LYS A 60 21.74 -3.97 -5.02
CA LYS A 60 22.07 -5.13 -5.84
C LYS A 60 20.84 -5.99 -6.13
N GLU A 61 20.05 -6.34 -5.11
CA GLU A 61 18.83 -7.13 -5.27
C GLU A 61 17.79 -6.42 -6.15
N HIS A 62 17.62 -5.11 -5.95
CA HIS A 62 16.68 -4.30 -6.73
C HIS A 62 17.12 -4.17 -8.20
N GLU A 63 18.42 -3.98 -8.46
CA GLU A 63 18.95 -3.95 -9.83
C GLU A 63 18.76 -5.27 -10.56
N GLU A 64 18.90 -6.40 -9.87
CA GLU A 64 18.62 -7.72 -10.44
C GLU A 64 17.15 -7.88 -10.84
N LEU A 65 16.23 -7.50 -9.95
CA LEU A 65 14.78 -7.56 -10.22
C LEU A 65 14.35 -6.66 -11.39
N LEU A 66 15.09 -5.59 -11.68
CA LEU A 66 14.81 -4.73 -12.83
C LEU A 66 15.20 -5.35 -14.17
N LYS A 67 16.12 -6.33 -14.21
CA LYS A 67 16.55 -7.00 -15.45
C LYS A 67 15.45 -7.83 -16.09
N GLU A 68 14.46 -8.27 -15.31
CA GLU A 68 13.32 -9.03 -15.80
C GLU A 68 12.45 -8.25 -16.81
N GLY A 69 12.63 -6.93 -16.91
CA GLY A 69 11.79 -6.09 -17.75
C GLY A 69 10.34 -6.05 -17.26
N SER A 70 9.49 -5.26 -17.92
CA SER A 70 8.03 -5.30 -17.75
C SER A 70 7.36 -4.39 -18.77
N ASP A 71 6.22 -4.81 -19.27
CA ASP A 71 5.30 -4.00 -20.09
C ASP A 71 4.26 -3.25 -19.25
N ALA A 72 4.32 -3.34 -17.91
CA ALA A 72 3.37 -2.73 -16.98
C ALA A 72 3.14 -1.24 -17.25
N ARG A 73 1.85 -0.87 -17.34
CA ARG A 73 1.39 0.51 -17.56
C ARG A 73 0.56 1.01 -16.38
N GLY A 74 0.42 2.32 -16.28
CA GLY A 74 -0.42 2.98 -15.28
C GLY A 74 -0.13 2.51 -13.85
N MET A 75 -1.18 2.14 -13.12
CA MET A 75 -1.10 1.70 -11.73
C MET A 75 -0.32 0.42 -11.52
N MET A 76 -0.34 -0.52 -12.49
CA MET A 76 0.45 -1.74 -12.37
C MET A 76 1.95 -1.43 -12.30
N ARG A 77 2.43 -0.40 -13.02
CA ARG A 77 3.84 -0.02 -12.93
C ARG A 77 4.23 0.44 -11.52
N PHE A 78 3.33 1.11 -10.81
CA PHE A 78 3.55 1.48 -9.41
C PHE A 78 3.61 0.25 -8.52
N HIS A 79 2.62 -0.64 -8.61
CA HIS A 79 2.56 -1.84 -7.79
C HIS A 79 3.73 -2.80 -8.02
N LEU A 80 4.15 -3.00 -9.28
CA LEU A 80 5.32 -3.79 -9.59
C LEU A 80 6.60 -3.17 -9.02
N ALA A 81 6.74 -1.84 -9.10
CA ALA A 81 7.87 -1.15 -8.47
C ALA A 81 7.88 -1.36 -6.95
N ALA A 82 6.73 -1.18 -6.29
CA ALA A 82 6.59 -1.41 -4.85
C ALA A 82 6.90 -2.87 -4.46
N ALA A 83 6.40 -3.85 -5.22
CA ALA A 83 6.68 -5.27 -4.98
C ALA A 83 8.17 -5.59 -5.13
N ARG A 84 8.83 -5.08 -6.18
CA ARG A 84 10.28 -5.24 -6.38
C ARG A 84 11.09 -4.61 -5.26
N GLN A 85 10.69 -3.43 -4.80
CA GLN A 85 11.36 -2.71 -3.73
C GLN A 85 11.20 -3.40 -2.38
N GLY A 86 9.98 -3.82 -2.04
CA GLY A 86 9.73 -4.58 -0.82
C GLY A 86 10.49 -5.91 -0.82
N LEU A 87 10.51 -6.64 -1.94
CA LEU A 87 11.26 -7.89 -2.07
C LEU A 87 12.78 -7.68 -1.94
N ALA A 88 13.34 -6.66 -2.60
CA ALA A 88 14.76 -6.34 -2.49
C ALA A 88 15.15 -5.94 -1.06
N LEU A 89 14.29 -5.18 -0.38
CA LEU A 89 14.49 -4.75 1.00
C LEU A 89 14.44 -5.94 1.95
N TYR A 90 13.45 -6.82 1.77
CA TYR A 90 13.33 -8.06 2.52
C TYR A 90 14.58 -8.94 2.39
N ARG A 91 15.06 -9.19 1.17
CA ARG A 91 16.27 -9.98 0.95
C ARG A 91 17.51 -9.35 1.58
N ALA A 92 17.61 -8.03 1.56
CA ALA A 92 18.70 -7.32 2.20
C ALA A 92 18.66 -7.41 3.73
N LEU A 93 17.47 -7.24 4.32
CA LEU A 93 17.26 -7.37 5.76
C LEU A 93 17.47 -8.81 6.22
N ALA A 94 16.96 -9.80 5.50
CA ALA A 94 17.17 -11.22 5.82
C ALA A 94 18.65 -11.59 5.84
N ARG A 95 19.45 -11.04 4.91
CA ARG A 95 20.91 -11.27 4.89
C ARG A 95 21.64 -10.60 6.07
N GLU A 96 21.21 -9.40 6.48
CA GLU A 96 21.87 -8.67 7.58
C GLU A 96 21.45 -9.19 8.96
N LEU A 97 20.17 -9.50 9.15
CA LEU A 97 19.59 -9.83 10.47
C LEU A 97 19.75 -11.31 10.85
N GLY A 98 19.91 -12.19 9.86
CA GLY A 98 19.96 -13.64 10.09
C GLY A 98 18.71 -14.13 10.82
N GLU A 99 18.88 -15.01 11.81
CA GLU A 99 17.77 -15.62 12.58
C GLU A 99 17.31 -14.76 13.78
N GLY A 100 17.97 -13.63 14.06
CA GLY A 100 17.73 -12.87 15.29
C GLY A 100 16.47 -11.99 15.31
N GLU A 101 16.14 -11.36 14.18
CA GLU A 101 14.95 -10.49 14.03
C GLU A 101 14.21 -10.87 12.74
N SER A 102 12.88 -10.90 12.78
CA SER A 102 12.05 -11.21 11.61
C SER A 102 12.30 -10.19 10.50
N ALA A 103 12.91 -10.64 9.40
CA ALA A 103 13.10 -9.81 8.22
C ALA A 103 11.77 -9.36 7.59
N VAL A 104 10.70 -10.14 7.75
CA VAL A 104 9.35 -9.76 7.33
C VAL A 104 8.87 -8.54 8.12
N ASP A 105 8.99 -8.57 9.45
CA ASP A 105 8.56 -7.48 10.33
C ASP A 105 9.42 -6.23 10.15
N ALA A 106 10.74 -6.42 9.98
CA ALA A 106 11.67 -5.36 9.67
C ALA A 106 11.31 -4.69 8.32
N THR A 107 10.95 -5.48 7.32
CA THR A 107 10.52 -4.97 6.00
C THR A 107 9.22 -4.19 6.13
N HIS A 108 8.21 -4.76 6.80
CA HIS A 108 6.94 -4.07 7.11
C HIS A 108 7.20 -2.72 7.76
N ARG A 109 8.02 -2.70 8.82
CA ARG A 109 8.34 -1.48 9.58
C ARG A 109 8.99 -0.42 8.72
N VAL A 110 10.04 -0.78 7.97
CA VAL A 110 10.73 0.19 7.12
C VAL A 110 9.78 0.70 6.04
N MET A 111 8.98 -0.17 5.42
CA MET A 111 8.00 0.25 4.43
C MET A 111 6.96 1.22 5.02
N TRP A 112 6.44 0.93 6.21
CA TRP A 112 5.49 1.77 6.92
C TRP A 112 6.08 3.12 7.32
N GLU A 113 7.13 3.11 8.14
CA GLU A 113 7.71 4.33 8.72
C GLU A 113 8.35 5.23 7.66
N ALA A 114 8.99 4.66 6.64
CA ALA A 114 9.66 5.43 5.62
C ALA A 114 8.72 5.95 4.51
N PHE A 115 7.67 5.20 4.15
CA PHE A 115 6.88 5.50 2.95
C PHE A 115 5.39 5.76 3.20
N LEU A 116 4.73 4.97 4.05
CA LEU A 116 3.26 4.92 4.09
C LEU A 116 2.65 5.63 5.30
N LYS A 117 3.36 5.77 6.41
CA LYS A 117 2.83 6.37 7.64
C LYS A 117 2.41 7.83 7.46
N THR A 118 3.32 8.68 7.03
CA THR A 118 3.06 10.12 6.84
C THR A 118 1.88 10.39 5.89
N PRO A 119 1.83 9.81 4.67
CA PRO A 119 0.67 10.04 3.79
C PRO A 119 -0.63 9.47 4.37
N SER A 120 -0.60 8.34 5.08
CA SER A 120 -1.80 7.76 5.69
C SER A 120 -2.35 8.61 6.84
N VAL A 121 -1.47 9.11 7.72
CA VAL A 121 -1.84 10.06 8.78
C VAL A 121 -2.38 11.36 8.18
N CYS A 122 -1.74 11.89 7.13
CA CYS A 122 -2.21 13.09 6.44
C CYS A 122 -3.61 12.89 5.83
N MET A 123 -3.83 11.75 5.17
CA MET A 123 -5.13 11.38 4.63
C MET A 123 -6.19 11.28 5.73
N GLY A 124 -5.87 10.59 6.83
CA GLY A 124 -6.74 10.50 8.01
C GLY A 124 -7.12 11.86 8.58
N TYR A 125 -6.12 12.72 8.80
CA TYR A 125 -6.32 14.09 9.26
C TYR A 125 -7.22 14.89 8.32
N VAL A 126 -7.01 14.77 7.01
CA VAL A 126 -7.80 15.45 5.98
C VAL A 126 -9.24 14.96 5.96
N LEU A 127 -9.46 13.64 5.99
CA LEU A 127 -10.80 13.03 6.05
C LEU A 127 -11.55 13.46 7.31
N GLY A 128 -10.86 13.54 8.46
CA GLY A 128 -11.45 13.97 9.73
C GLY A 128 -11.92 15.42 9.78
N ARG A 129 -11.64 16.23 8.75
CA ARG A 129 -12.13 17.62 8.63
C ARG A 129 -13.51 17.71 7.98
N TYR A 130 -14.03 16.61 7.46
CA TYR A 130 -15.36 16.57 6.86
C TYR A 130 -16.40 16.23 7.91
N ARG A 131 -17.62 16.75 7.73
CA ARG A 131 -18.76 16.44 8.62
C ARG A 131 -19.10 14.95 8.61
N ASP A 132 -18.98 14.33 7.45
CA ASP A 132 -19.19 12.91 7.22
C ASP A 132 -17.96 12.37 6.47
N PRO A 133 -16.91 11.92 7.19
CA PRO A 133 -15.72 11.37 6.58
C PRO A 133 -15.97 10.09 5.80
N PHE A 134 -16.94 9.28 6.21
CA PHE A 134 -17.25 8.01 5.56
C PHE A 134 -17.87 8.23 4.18
N ASP A 135 -18.85 9.13 4.02
CA ASP A 135 -19.41 9.47 2.70
C ASP A 135 -18.33 10.00 1.74
N VAL A 136 -17.40 10.80 2.26
CA VAL A 136 -16.27 11.31 1.49
C VAL A 136 -15.31 10.18 1.08
N TYR A 137 -15.00 9.27 2.00
CA TYR A 137 -14.17 8.09 1.73
C TYR A 137 -14.82 7.15 0.72
N ALA A 138 -16.10 6.80 0.91
CA ALA A 138 -16.84 5.88 0.05
C ALA A 138 -16.90 6.38 -1.40
N ARG A 139 -17.19 7.68 -1.60
CA ARG A 139 -17.15 8.29 -2.93
C ARG A 139 -15.74 8.32 -3.53
N GLY A 140 -14.73 8.55 -2.69
CA GLY A 140 -13.32 8.50 -3.10
C GLY A 140 -12.92 7.11 -3.60
N VAL A 141 -13.28 6.07 -2.85
CA VAL A 141 -13.04 4.66 -3.21
C VAL A 141 -13.77 4.30 -4.49
N ASP A 142 -15.03 4.70 -4.67
CA ASP A 142 -15.76 4.46 -5.91
C ASP A 142 -15.12 5.15 -7.12
N TRP A 143 -14.62 6.38 -6.94
CA TRP A 143 -13.87 7.06 -8.00
C TRP A 143 -12.58 6.32 -8.35
N VAL A 144 -11.80 5.91 -7.35
CA VAL A 144 -10.59 5.10 -7.54
C VAL A 144 -10.95 3.82 -8.26
N ASN A 145 -12.02 3.16 -7.85
CA ASN A 145 -12.47 1.93 -8.47
C ASN A 145 -12.80 2.10 -9.95
N ALA A 146 -13.38 3.23 -10.35
CA ALA A 146 -13.74 3.50 -11.73
C ALA A 146 -12.57 3.95 -12.62
N HIS A 147 -11.49 4.49 -12.06
CA HIS A 147 -10.41 5.15 -12.84
C HIS A 147 -9.01 4.54 -12.62
N VAL A 148 -8.80 3.82 -11.53
CA VAL A 148 -7.54 3.16 -11.14
C VAL A 148 -7.64 1.65 -11.36
N PHE A 149 -8.87 1.12 -11.40
CA PHE A 149 -9.17 -0.29 -11.60
C PHE A 149 -10.23 -0.49 -12.71
N PRO A 150 -10.32 -1.68 -13.34
CA PRO A 150 -9.47 -2.86 -13.11
C PRO A 150 -8.04 -2.65 -13.62
N SER A 151 -7.07 -2.91 -12.76
CA SER A 151 -5.65 -3.00 -13.11
C SER A 151 -5.33 -4.49 -13.28
N PRO A 152 -4.53 -4.91 -14.30
CA PRO A 152 -4.13 -6.31 -14.46
C PRO A 152 -3.64 -6.92 -13.14
N GLY A 153 -3.86 -8.20 -12.88
CA GLY A 153 -3.40 -8.84 -11.63
C GLY A 153 -4.24 -8.57 -10.37
N TRP A 154 -5.33 -7.79 -10.47
CA TRP A 154 -6.37 -7.76 -9.44
C TRP A 154 -7.72 -8.08 -10.05
N ASP A 155 -8.38 -9.08 -9.49
CA ASP A 155 -9.76 -9.42 -9.81
C ASP A 155 -10.62 -9.11 -8.60
N ARG A 156 -11.60 -8.23 -8.77
CA ARG A 156 -12.36 -7.63 -7.68
C ARG A 156 -13.83 -7.43 -8.02
N SER A 157 -14.67 -7.67 -7.02
CA SER A 157 -16.10 -7.35 -7.04
C SER A 157 -16.46 -6.36 -5.93
N ARG A 158 -17.25 -5.32 -6.24
CA ARG A 158 -17.84 -4.41 -5.24
C ARG A 158 -19.10 -5.05 -4.67
N LEU A 159 -19.31 -4.91 -3.37
CA LEU A 159 -20.45 -5.43 -2.64
C LEU A 159 -21.14 -4.29 -1.92
N GLU A 160 -22.47 -4.30 -1.96
CA GLU A 160 -23.28 -3.52 -1.03
C GLU A 160 -23.31 -4.27 0.30
N VAL A 161 -22.98 -3.58 1.38
CA VAL A 161 -23.12 -4.08 2.75
C VAL A 161 -23.94 -3.07 3.53
N GLU A 162 -24.81 -3.56 4.40
CA GLU A 162 -25.66 -2.69 5.20
C GLU A 162 -24.78 -1.76 6.06
N GLY A 163 -25.04 -0.46 5.99
CA GLY A 163 -24.25 0.56 6.69
C GLY A 163 -22.82 0.74 6.19
N GLY A 164 -22.47 0.24 4.99
CA GLY A 164 -21.08 0.24 4.53
C GLY A 164 -20.86 0.06 3.03
N ILE A 165 -19.60 -0.17 2.67
CA ILE A 165 -19.17 -0.61 1.34
C ILE A 165 -18.18 -1.78 1.46
N GLY A 166 -18.23 -2.72 0.51
CA GLY A 166 -17.39 -3.91 0.53
C GLY A 166 -16.70 -4.18 -0.81
N PHE A 167 -15.56 -4.87 -0.73
CA PHE A 167 -14.84 -5.40 -1.90
C PHE A 167 -14.31 -6.79 -1.63
N ASP A 168 -14.58 -7.71 -2.54
CA ASP A 168 -13.95 -9.02 -2.55
C ASP A 168 -12.92 -9.06 -3.67
N TYR A 169 -11.70 -9.49 -3.34
CA TYR A 169 -10.66 -9.76 -4.31
C TYR A 169 -10.42 -11.26 -4.41
N THR A 170 -10.63 -11.83 -5.60
CA THR A 170 -10.31 -13.23 -5.92
C THR A 170 -8.90 -13.40 -6.47
N ARG A 171 -8.25 -12.30 -6.87
CA ARG A 171 -6.85 -12.26 -7.30
C ARG A 171 -6.13 -11.03 -6.76
N CYS A 172 -4.88 -11.22 -6.33
CA CYS A 172 -4.03 -10.15 -5.81
C CYS A 172 -2.62 -10.27 -6.37
N PHE A 173 -2.20 -9.24 -7.09
CA PHE A 173 -0.88 -9.17 -7.71
C PHE A 173 0.26 -9.42 -6.71
N TYR A 174 0.21 -8.86 -5.50
CA TYR A 174 1.25 -9.06 -4.50
C TYR A 174 1.33 -10.53 -4.04
N ASN A 175 0.18 -11.19 -3.88
CA ASN A 175 0.14 -12.61 -3.53
C ASN A 175 0.75 -13.47 -4.65
N ASP A 176 0.36 -13.22 -5.89
CA ASP A 176 0.84 -13.97 -7.05
C ASP A 176 2.35 -13.74 -7.26
N TYR A 177 2.77 -12.47 -7.32
CA TYR A 177 4.15 -12.07 -7.60
C TYR A 177 5.13 -12.57 -6.52
N LEU A 178 4.80 -12.42 -5.24
CA LEU A 178 5.72 -12.84 -4.17
C LEU A 178 5.82 -14.36 -4.07
N ARG A 179 4.76 -15.11 -4.39
CA ARG A 179 4.84 -16.58 -4.55
C ARG A 179 5.73 -16.96 -5.72
N GLU A 180 5.55 -16.33 -6.86
CA GLU A 180 6.38 -16.54 -8.06
C GLU A 180 7.87 -16.25 -7.76
N LYS A 181 8.16 -15.20 -6.98
CA LYS A 181 9.53 -14.84 -6.58
C LYS A 181 10.08 -15.65 -5.40
N GLY A 182 9.35 -16.65 -4.92
CA GLY A 182 9.77 -17.55 -3.84
C GLY A 182 9.88 -16.88 -2.47
N ALA A 183 9.06 -15.85 -2.20
CA ALA A 183 8.99 -15.16 -0.92
C ALA A 183 7.54 -15.03 -0.38
N PRO A 184 6.75 -16.13 -0.31
CA PRO A 184 5.38 -16.07 0.20
C PRO A 184 5.26 -15.57 1.65
N GLU A 185 6.29 -15.78 2.47
CA GLU A 185 6.40 -15.31 3.85
C GLU A 185 6.40 -13.78 3.97
N LEU A 186 6.70 -13.06 2.89
CA LEU A 186 6.66 -11.59 2.86
C LEU A 186 5.24 -11.04 2.58
N ILE A 187 4.32 -11.85 2.06
CA ILE A 187 2.96 -11.42 1.72
C ILE A 187 2.21 -10.79 2.92
N PRO A 188 2.30 -11.32 4.15
CA PRO A 188 1.70 -10.69 5.33
C PRO A 188 2.15 -9.26 5.55
N ALA A 189 3.44 -8.93 5.33
CA ALA A 189 3.94 -7.56 5.48
C ALA A 189 3.28 -6.57 4.51
N PHE A 190 2.88 -7.02 3.32
CA PHE A 190 2.08 -6.20 2.40
C PHE A 190 0.61 -6.14 2.81
N CYS A 191 0.03 -7.25 3.29
CA CYS A 191 -1.37 -7.29 3.70
C CYS A 191 -1.65 -6.44 4.95
N GLU A 192 -0.71 -6.40 5.89
CA GLU A 192 -0.85 -5.62 7.13
C GLU A 192 -0.83 -4.10 6.86
N MET A 193 -0.21 -3.63 5.75
CA MET A 193 -0.27 -2.22 5.37
C MET A 193 -1.72 -1.72 5.30
N ASP A 194 -2.64 -2.51 4.73
CA ASP A 194 -4.05 -2.12 4.63
C ASP A 194 -4.65 -1.83 6.02
N VAL A 195 -4.30 -2.64 7.02
CA VAL A 195 -4.74 -2.48 8.42
C VAL A 195 -4.12 -1.23 9.03
N ARG A 196 -2.80 -1.03 8.88
CA ARG A 196 -2.09 0.17 9.39
C ARG A 196 -2.60 1.47 8.79
N GLN A 197 -2.95 1.45 7.50
CA GLN A 197 -3.56 2.59 6.84
C GLN A 197 -4.94 2.90 7.40
N ALA A 198 -5.75 1.86 7.65
CA ALA A 198 -7.07 2.02 8.24
C ALA A 198 -7.03 2.50 9.70
N GLU A 199 -6.00 2.14 10.49
CA GLU A 199 -5.77 2.69 11.83
C GLU A 199 -5.63 4.23 11.83
N CYS A 200 -5.28 4.82 10.68
CA CYS A 200 -5.19 6.27 10.52
C CYS A 200 -6.53 6.94 10.16
N PHE A 201 -7.59 6.18 9.87
CA PHE A 201 -8.88 6.76 9.49
C PHE A 201 -9.58 7.45 10.68
N PRO A 202 -10.46 8.43 10.41
CA PRO A 202 -11.36 8.97 11.43
C PRO A 202 -12.19 7.85 12.07
N SER A 203 -12.53 8.00 13.36
CA SER A 203 -13.28 6.99 14.14
C SER A 203 -14.65 6.61 13.56
N GLN A 204 -15.20 7.46 12.68
CA GLN A 204 -16.45 7.26 11.95
C GLN A 204 -16.32 6.27 10.79
N ILE A 205 -15.11 5.80 10.47
CA ILE A 205 -14.85 4.79 9.45
C ILE A 205 -14.27 3.57 10.13
N GLU A 206 -15.05 2.49 10.18
CA GLU A 206 -14.54 1.19 10.60
C GLU A 206 -14.05 0.40 9.40
N PHE A 207 -12.89 -0.24 9.53
CA PHE A 207 -12.37 -1.20 8.57
C PHE A 207 -12.34 -2.60 9.17
N GLN A 208 -12.87 -3.58 8.43
CA GLN A 208 -12.77 -4.98 8.77
C GLN A 208 -12.25 -5.78 7.57
N ARG A 209 -11.39 -6.75 7.87
CA ARG A 209 -10.88 -7.74 6.92
C ARG A 209 -10.59 -9.03 7.66
N THR A 210 -11.28 -10.10 7.30
CA THR A 210 -11.28 -11.37 8.04
C THR A 210 -10.75 -12.55 7.24
N LYS A 211 -10.77 -12.43 5.90
CA LYS A 211 -10.33 -13.41 4.91
C LYS A 211 -9.24 -12.78 4.05
N THR A 212 -8.21 -13.56 3.75
CA THR A 212 -7.17 -13.14 2.83
C THR A 212 -6.72 -14.31 1.95
N LEU A 213 -6.42 -14.03 0.68
CA LEU A 213 -5.76 -14.98 -0.21
C LEU A 213 -4.42 -15.45 0.36
N SER A 214 -3.74 -14.60 1.15
CA SER A 214 -2.46 -14.92 1.76
C SER A 214 -2.55 -16.02 2.83
N THR A 215 -3.67 -16.12 3.55
CA THR A 215 -3.93 -17.16 4.55
C THR A 215 -4.65 -18.38 3.98
N GLY A 216 -4.86 -18.43 2.66
CA GLY A 216 -5.52 -19.55 1.98
C GLY A 216 -7.04 -19.45 1.89
N SER A 217 -7.62 -18.27 2.17
CA SER A 217 -9.04 -18.02 1.85
C SER A 217 -9.23 -17.86 0.34
N ASP A 218 -10.46 -18.04 -0.16
CA ASP A 218 -10.79 -17.84 -1.59
C ASP A 218 -10.86 -16.36 -1.99
N ILE A 219 -10.92 -15.45 -1.01
CA ILE A 219 -11.03 -14.01 -1.22
C ILE A 219 -10.22 -13.21 -0.20
N CYS A 220 -9.85 -11.99 -0.55
CA CYS A 220 -9.62 -10.91 0.42
C CYS A 220 -10.90 -10.08 0.59
N ASP A 221 -11.44 -9.97 1.80
CA ASP A 221 -12.72 -9.31 2.09
C ASP A 221 -12.53 -7.93 2.74
N PHE A 222 -12.44 -6.88 1.93
CA PHE A 222 -12.37 -5.52 2.48
C PHE A 222 -13.78 -5.03 2.81
N ARG A 223 -14.00 -4.60 4.05
CA ARG A 223 -15.29 -4.07 4.52
C ARG A 223 -15.07 -2.74 5.22
N PHE A 224 -15.83 -1.72 4.82
CA PHE A 224 -15.82 -0.41 5.45
C PHE A 224 -17.21 -0.05 5.91
N TYR A 225 -17.36 0.36 7.17
CA TYR A 225 -18.66 0.72 7.75
C TYR A 225 -18.64 2.16 8.26
N HIS A 226 -19.80 2.82 8.13
CA HIS A 226 -20.05 4.08 8.82
C HIS A 226 -20.27 3.78 10.31
N ARG A 227 -19.50 4.45 11.17
CA ARG A 227 -19.74 4.47 12.62
C ARG A 227 -20.32 5.81 13.04
N ASP A 228 -21.37 5.75 13.84
CA ASP A 228 -22.01 6.92 14.44
C ASP A 228 -21.14 7.59 15.50
#